data_AF-A0A6P7UA09-F1
#
_entry.id   AF-A0A6P7UA09-F1
#
_cell.length_a   1.000
_cell.length_b   1.000
_cell.length_c   1.000
_cell.angle_alpha   90.00
_cell.angle_beta   90.00
_cell.angle_gamma   90.00
#
_symmetry.space_group_name_H-M   'P 1'
#
loop_
_entity.id
_entity.type
_entity.pdbx_description
1 polymer ?
#
loop_
_entity_poly.entity_id
_entity_poly.type
_entity_poly.pdbx_seq_one_letter_code
_entity_poly.pdbx_strand_id
1 'polypeptide(L)'
;MAVSYASCRKYAVVFVVLGVVLRGTLAEICSDATNVCHNYDSVSNDKLQSQVQKELQASYMYQSYSYFFGRSDIALPGISKFFARESLEERSHADNLIEYINKRGGRIAFKDIK
;
A
#
# COMPACT_ATOMS: atom_id res chain seq x y z
N MET A 1 54.49 14.10 9.12
CA MET A 1 53.30 13.54 8.45
C MET A 1 52.81 14.58 7.46
N ALA A 2 53.02 14.29 6.18
CA ALA A 2 52.61 15.11 5.05
C ALA A 2 51.19 14.74 4.64
N VAL A 3 50.30 15.70 4.46
CA VAL A 3 49.49 15.82 3.22
C VAL A 3 49.23 17.32 2.97
N SER A 4 49.48 17.73 1.74
CA SER A 4 49.48 19.10 1.22
C SER A 4 48.10 19.80 1.30
N TYR A 5 48.06 21.00 1.87
CA TYR A 5 46.89 21.91 1.90
C TYR A 5 46.58 22.59 0.55
N ALA A 6 47.06 22.05 -0.58
CA ALA A 6 46.85 22.65 -1.91
C ALA A 6 45.68 22.03 -2.71
N SER A 7 44.98 21.01 -2.19
CA SER A 7 43.91 20.30 -2.90
C SER A 7 42.52 20.49 -2.31
N CYS A 8 42.26 21.57 -1.56
CA CYS A 8 40.96 21.78 -0.88
C CYS A 8 40.01 22.75 -1.63
N ARG A 9 40.49 23.59 -2.56
CA ARG A 9 39.62 24.57 -3.26
C ARG A 9 38.88 24.03 -4.49
N LYS A 10 39.42 23.01 -5.18
CA LYS A 10 38.78 22.47 -6.40
C LYS A 10 37.54 21.61 -6.09
N TYR A 11 37.54 20.91 -4.95
CA TYR A 11 36.40 20.09 -4.51
C TYR A 11 35.38 20.87 -3.68
N ALA A 12 35.75 22.01 -3.09
CA ALA A 12 34.80 22.87 -2.39
C ALA A 12 33.71 23.43 -3.31
N VAL A 13 34.06 23.78 -4.56
CA VAL A 13 33.07 24.23 -5.57
C VAL A 13 32.15 23.08 -5.97
N VAL A 14 32.66 21.86 -6.08
CA VAL A 14 31.84 20.66 -6.38
C VAL A 14 30.84 20.40 -5.24
N PHE A 15 31.22 20.54 -3.97
CA PHE A 15 30.30 20.37 -2.83
C PHE A 15 29.26 21.49 -2.73
N VAL A 16 29.62 22.74 -3.06
CA VAL A 16 28.67 23.87 -3.05
C VAL A 16 27.71 23.79 -4.23
N VAL A 17 28.20 23.46 -5.43
CA VAL A 17 27.34 23.30 -6.62
C VAL A 17 26.47 22.04 -6.49
N LEU A 18 27.01 20.91 -6.04
CA LEU A 18 26.22 19.70 -5.77
C LEU A 18 25.22 19.93 -4.63
N GLY A 19 25.58 20.70 -3.59
CA GLY A 19 24.70 21.06 -2.48
C GLY A 19 23.60 22.07 -2.84
N VAL A 20 23.87 23.03 -3.74
CA VAL A 20 22.86 23.97 -4.27
C VAL A 20 21.98 23.30 -5.30
N VAL A 21 22.53 22.43 -6.15
CA VAL A 21 21.76 21.64 -7.14
C VAL A 21 20.90 20.59 -6.44
N LEU A 22 21.42 19.83 -5.45
CA LEU A 22 20.61 18.89 -4.67
C LEU A 22 19.56 19.58 -3.79
N ARG A 23 19.85 20.75 -3.21
CA ARG A 23 18.84 21.49 -2.43
C ARG A 23 17.76 22.12 -3.31
N GLY A 24 18.11 22.57 -4.52
CA GLY A 24 17.16 23.12 -5.49
C GLY A 24 16.26 22.05 -6.10
N THR A 25 16.83 20.94 -6.55
CA THR A 25 16.06 19.88 -7.23
C THR A 25 15.22 19.04 -6.27
N LEU A 26 15.65 18.83 -5.02
CA LEU A 26 14.84 18.09 -4.03
C LEU A 26 13.64 18.90 -3.53
N ALA A 27 13.74 20.24 -3.48
CA ALA A 27 12.63 21.10 -3.08
C ALA A 27 11.54 21.16 -4.16
N GLU A 28 11.91 21.18 -5.45
CA GLU A 28 10.96 21.18 -6.57
C GLU A 28 10.24 19.83 -6.78
N ILE A 29 10.92 18.69 -6.55
CA ILE A 29 10.27 17.36 -6.56
C ILE A 29 9.19 17.27 -5.46
N CYS A 30 9.38 17.99 -4.34
CA CYS A 30 8.45 17.94 -3.20
C CYS A 30 7.20 18.81 -3.38
N SER A 31 7.22 19.80 -4.28
CA SER A 31 6.08 20.71 -4.52
C SER A 31 5.22 20.34 -5.72
N ASP A 32 5.72 19.51 -6.63
CA ASP A 32 5.01 19.05 -7.84
C ASP A 32 4.49 17.60 -7.70
N ALA A 33 4.15 17.18 -6.48
CA ALA A 33 3.14 16.14 -6.30
C ALA A 33 1.77 16.77 -6.57
N THR A 34 1.51 17.16 -7.82
CA THR A 34 0.21 17.67 -8.25
C THR A 34 -0.85 16.66 -7.81
N ASN A 35 -1.71 17.09 -6.91
CA ASN A 35 -2.83 16.37 -6.32
C ASN A 35 -3.35 15.24 -7.23
N VAL A 36 -2.94 13.98 -6.99
CA VAL A 36 -3.31 12.82 -7.84
C VAL A 36 -4.84 12.59 -7.85
N CYS A 37 -5.53 13.21 -6.90
CA CYS A 37 -6.98 13.24 -6.76
C CYS A 37 -7.65 14.11 -7.84
N HIS A 38 -7.87 13.54 -9.02
CA HIS A 38 -8.67 14.15 -10.09
C HIS A 38 -10.05 13.51 -10.14
N ASN A 39 -11.11 14.32 -9.99
CA ASN A 39 -12.51 13.88 -10.00
C ASN A 39 -12.77 12.65 -9.12
N TYR A 40 -12.31 12.72 -7.88
CA TYR A 40 -12.46 11.66 -6.89
C TYR A 40 -13.07 12.27 -5.62
N ASP A 41 -14.36 12.03 -5.46
CA ASP A 41 -15.14 12.58 -4.36
C ASP A 41 -14.97 11.74 -3.08
N SER A 42 -15.13 12.38 -1.92
CA SER A 42 -15.02 11.71 -0.62
C SER A 42 -16.06 10.59 -0.45
N VAL A 43 -17.26 10.74 -1.01
CA VAL A 43 -18.30 9.70 -0.95
C VAL A 43 -17.88 8.44 -1.71
N SER A 44 -17.13 8.59 -2.81
CA SER A 44 -16.57 7.47 -3.54
C SER A 44 -15.49 6.75 -2.74
N ASN A 45 -14.62 7.50 -2.05
CA ASN A 45 -13.61 6.94 -1.16
C ASN A 45 -14.25 6.13 -0.02
N ASP A 46 -15.27 6.68 0.63
CA ASP A 46 -15.94 6.04 1.76
C ASP A 46 -16.65 4.74 1.34
N LYS A 47 -17.24 4.71 0.13
CA LYS A 47 -17.86 3.49 -0.43
C LYS A 47 -16.82 2.43 -0.76
N LEU A 48 -15.68 2.81 -1.34
CA LEU A 48 -14.60 1.87 -1.64
C LEU A 48 -13.99 1.30 -0.36
N GLN A 49 -13.77 2.14 0.64
CA GLN A 49 -13.31 1.71 1.95
C GLN A 49 -14.30 0.76 2.64
N SER A 50 -15.61 1.04 2.52
CA SER A 50 -16.66 0.13 3.00
C SER A 50 -16.63 -1.23 2.26
N GLN A 51 -16.33 -1.23 0.96
CA GLN A 51 -16.16 -2.47 0.21
C GLN A 51 -14.92 -3.24 0.66
N VAL A 52 -13.76 -2.58 0.82
CA VAL A 52 -12.55 -3.23 1.36
C VAL A 52 -12.85 -3.95 2.68
N GLN A 53 -13.61 -3.31 3.57
CA GLN A 53 -14.00 -3.94 4.83
C GLN A 53 -14.86 -5.21 4.63
N LYS A 54 -15.79 -5.18 3.67
CA LYS A 54 -16.65 -6.33 3.36
C LYS A 54 -15.85 -7.48 2.75
N GLU A 55 -14.93 -7.21 1.83
CA GLU A 55 -14.08 -8.25 1.23
C GLU A 55 -13.17 -8.90 2.29
N LEU A 56 -12.60 -8.11 3.20
CA LEU A 56 -11.81 -8.65 4.32
C LEU A 56 -12.66 -9.48 5.29
N GLN A 57 -13.90 -9.05 5.57
CA GLN A 57 -14.82 -9.81 6.40
C GLN A 57 -15.23 -11.13 5.73
N ALA A 58 -15.54 -11.10 4.43
CA ALA A 58 -15.86 -12.29 3.64
C ALA A 58 -14.68 -13.26 3.61
N SER A 59 -13.46 -12.77 3.39
CA SER A 59 -12.23 -13.56 3.46
C SER A 59 -12.09 -14.27 4.81
N TYR A 60 -12.31 -13.57 5.93
CA TYR A 60 -12.25 -14.14 7.27
C TYR A 60 -13.34 -15.20 7.51
N MET A 61 -14.58 -14.94 7.06
CA MET A 61 -15.67 -15.92 7.15
C MET A 61 -15.38 -17.18 6.33
N TYR A 62 -14.93 -17.05 5.08
CA TYR A 62 -14.56 -18.20 4.25
C TYR A 62 -13.39 -18.99 4.83
N GLN A 63 -12.41 -18.31 5.44
CA GLN A 63 -11.34 -18.99 6.16
C GLN A 63 -11.89 -19.84 7.32
N SER A 64 -12.83 -19.29 8.10
CA SER A 64 -13.48 -20.03 9.19
C SER A 64 -14.24 -21.26 8.69
N TYR A 65 -14.94 -21.16 7.55
CA TYR A 65 -15.64 -22.28 6.93
C TYR A 65 -14.67 -23.34 6.40
N SER A 66 -13.55 -22.93 5.81
CA SER A 66 -12.52 -23.88 5.38
C SER A 66 -12.07 -24.78 6.52
N TYR A 67 -11.76 -24.19 7.69
CA TYR A 67 -11.39 -24.96 8.88
C TYR A 67 -12.56 -25.76 9.45
N PHE A 68 -13.77 -25.21 9.45
CA PHE A 68 -14.98 -25.90 9.90
C PHE A 68 -15.16 -27.23 9.15
N PHE A 69 -15.15 -27.21 7.81
CA PHE A 69 -15.35 -28.39 6.97
C PHE A 69 -14.15 -29.33 6.92
N GLY A 70 -12.95 -28.84 7.29
CA GLY A 70 -11.72 -29.62 7.35
C GLY A 70 -11.55 -30.43 8.65
N ARG A 71 -12.43 -30.26 9.64
CA ARG A 71 -12.38 -31.04 10.88
C ARG A 71 -12.65 -32.53 10.64
N SER A 72 -12.10 -33.38 11.50
CA SER A 72 -12.22 -34.83 11.39
C SER A 72 -13.64 -35.37 11.63
N ASP A 73 -14.49 -34.63 12.32
CA ASP A 73 -15.91 -34.96 12.57
C ASP A 73 -16.80 -34.72 11.33
N ILE A 74 -16.49 -33.71 10.52
CA ILE A 74 -17.23 -33.37 9.29
C ILE A 74 -16.58 -34.01 8.06
N ALA A 75 -15.25 -33.98 7.98
CA ALA A 75 -14.42 -34.61 6.95
C ALA A 75 -14.83 -34.33 5.49
N LEU A 76 -15.10 -33.06 5.16
CA LEU A 76 -15.43 -32.62 3.79
C LEU A 76 -14.27 -31.81 3.16
N PRO A 77 -13.16 -32.47 2.79
CA PRO A 77 -11.93 -31.80 2.34
C PRO A 77 -12.09 -31.04 1.02
N GLY A 78 -13.02 -31.45 0.15
CA GLY A 78 -13.32 -30.73 -1.09
C GLY A 78 -13.91 -29.35 -0.83
N ILE A 79 -14.89 -29.27 0.07
CA ILE A 79 -15.53 -28.02 0.48
C ILE A 79 -14.56 -27.15 1.28
N SER A 80 -13.75 -27.77 2.16
CA SER A 80 -12.69 -27.08 2.89
C SER A 80 -11.70 -26.38 1.94
N LYS A 81 -11.22 -27.08 0.91
CA LYS A 81 -10.33 -26.51 -0.12
C LYS A 81 -10.99 -25.42 -0.96
N PHE A 82 -12.28 -25.57 -1.29
CA PHE A 82 -13.04 -24.55 -1.99
C PHE A 82 -13.02 -23.24 -1.19
N PHE A 83 -13.49 -23.26 0.07
CA PHE A 83 -13.52 -22.05 0.89
C PHE A 83 -12.14 -21.49 1.23
N ALA A 84 -11.09 -22.32 1.30
CA ALA A 84 -9.72 -21.83 1.44
C ALA A 84 -9.30 -20.97 0.24
N ARG A 85 -9.66 -21.39 -0.97
CA ARG A 85 -9.37 -20.65 -2.20
C ARG A 85 -10.20 -19.37 -2.28
N GLU A 86 -11.51 -19.44 -2.05
CA GLU A 86 -12.38 -18.25 -2.08
C GLU A 86 -11.93 -17.22 -1.03
N SER A 87 -11.49 -17.65 0.16
CA SER A 87 -10.93 -16.75 1.18
C SER A 87 -9.71 -15.97 0.67
N LEU A 88 -8.82 -16.60 -0.11
CA LEU A 88 -7.66 -15.95 -0.70
C LEU A 88 -8.06 -15.00 -1.84
N GLU A 89 -9.07 -15.37 -2.62
CA GLU A 89 -9.61 -14.55 -3.71
C GLU A 89 -10.20 -13.24 -3.17
N GLU A 90 -11.04 -13.30 -2.13
CA GLU A 90 -11.60 -12.08 -1.52
C GLU A 90 -10.53 -11.20 -0.86
N ARG A 91 -9.45 -11.81 -0.35
CA ARG A 91 -8.31 -11.03 0.15
C ARG A 91 -7.60 -10.27 -0.98
N SER A 92 -7.43 -10.92 -2.14
CA SER A 92 -6.91 -10.28 -3.35
C SER A 92 -7.83 -9.15 -3.84
N HIS A 93 -9.16 -9.32 -3.77
CA HIS A 93 -10.12 -8.26 -4.07
C HIS A 93 -9.93 -7.04 -3.15
N ALA A 94 -9.75 -7.26 -1.83
CA ALA A 94 -9.45 -6.18 -0.89
C ALA A 94 -8.14 -5.45 -1.26
N ASP A 95 -7.07 -6.19 -1.56
CA ASP A 95 -5.76 -5.62 -1.93
C ASP A 95 -5.85 -4.77 -3.21
N ASN A 96 -6.56 -5.25 -4.24
CA ASN A 96 -6.78 -4.51 -5.48
C ASN A 96 -7.56 -3.20 -5.26
N LEU A 97 -8.56 -3.22 -4.38
CA LEU A 97 -9.32 -2.01 -4.03
C LEU A 97 -8.45 -1.00 -3.26
N ILE A 98 -7.57 -1.47 -2.37
CA ILE A 98 -6.62 -0.63 -1.64
C ILE A 98 -5.64 0.03 -2.62
N GLU A 99 -5.09 -0.73 -3.56
CA GLU A 99 -4.22 -0.20 -4.61
C GLU A 99 -4.94 0.86 -5.44
N TYR A 100 -6.20 0.62 -5.80
CA TYR A 100 -7.01 1.58 -6.53
C TYR A 100 -7.23 2.88 -5.74
N ILE A 101 -7.55 2.79 -4.45
CA ILE A 101 -7.71 3.96 -3.57
C ILE A 101 -6.40 4.77 -3.55
N ASN A 102 -5.26 4.11 -3.34
CA ASN A 102 -3.94 4.75 -3.32
C ASN A 102 -3.62 5.42 -4.66
N LYS A 103 -3.92 4.76 -5.78
CA LYS A 103 -3.72 5.29 -7.14
C LYS A 103 -4.56 6.54 -7.41
N ARG A 104 -5.74 6.67 -6.79
CA ARG A 104 -6.61 7.85 -6.89
C ARG A 104 -6.24 8.96 -5.90
N GLY A 105 -5.25 8.75 -5.05
CA GLY A 105 -4.88 9.70 -3.98
C GLY A 105 -5.86 9.69 -2.79
N GLY A 106 -6.70 8.66 -2.69
CA GLY A 106 -7.56 8.42 -1.53
C GLY A 106 -6.78 7.92 -0.33
N ARG A 107 -7.41 7.96 0.86
CA ARG A 107 -6.80 7.47 2.10
C ARG A 107 -7.68 6.37 2.68
N ILE A 108 -7.06 5.25 3.04
CA ILE A 108 -7.72 4.15 3.72
C ILE A 108 -7.59 4.27 5.24
N ALA A 109 -8.66 3.97 5.97
CA ALA A 109 -8.61 3.68 7.39
C ALA A 109 -9.20 2.29 7.65
N PHE A 110 -8.39 1.39 8.20
CA PHE A 110 -8.85 0.05 8.54
C PHE A 110 -9.75 0.09 9.79
N LYS A 111 -10.80 -0.75 9.76
CA LYS A 111 -11.70 -0.96 10.90
C LYS A 111 -11.59 -2.41 11.35
N ASP A 112 -12.01 -2.65 12.58
CA ASP A 112 -12.04 -4.00 13.12
C ASP A 112 -12.93 -4.91 12.28
N ILE A 113 -12.41 -6.09 11.98
CA ILE A 113 -13.18 -7.17 11.35
C ILE A 113 -13.97 -7.84 12.48
N LYS A 114 -15.30 -7.80 12.36
CA LYS A 114 -16.24 -8.43 13.31
C LYS A 114 -16.52 -9.87 12.93
#